data_AF-A0A166AB77-F1
#
_entry.id   AF-A0A166AB77-F1
#
_cell.length_a   1.000
_cell.length_b   1.000
_cell.length_c   1.000
_cell.angle_alpha   90.00
_cell.angle_beta   90.00
_cell.angle_gamma   90.00
#
_symmetry.space_group_name_H-M   'P 1'
#
loop_
_entity.id
_entity.type
_entity.pdbx_description
1 polymer ?
#
loop_
_entity_poly.entity_id
_entity_poly.type
_entity_poly.pdbx_seq_one_letter_code
_entity_poly.pdbx_strand_id
1 'polypeptide(L)'
;MIVAASGAGHTPFMSYFMYILASKPRGTPYTGVTNDLARRVYEHKSKVGCRFTAKYGVSKLVSFEQFRDVNDAIRREKQVKRWRRDWKVDAIEGFNPKWDDLYLRFNH
;
A
#
# COMPACT_ATOMS: atom_id res chain seq x y z
N MET A 1 -24.32 -40.62 8.93
CA MET A 1 -24.26 -39.88 10.20
C MET A 1 -23.26 -38.75 10.02
N ILE A 2 -23.78 -37.55 9.78
CA ILE A 2 -23.01 -36.33 9.50
C ILE A 2 -22.68 -35.70 10.85
N VAL A 3 -21.41 -35.46 11.15
CA VAL A 3 -21.03 -34.49 12.18
C VAL A 3 -20.49 -33.26 11.46
N ALA A 4 -21.32 -32.22 11.44
CA ALA A 4 -20.94 -30.89 11.01
C ALA A 4 -19.95 -30.32 12.02
N ALA A 5 -18.74 -30.01 11.57
CA ALA A 5 -17.83 -29.16 12.33
C ALA A 5 -18.32 -27.72 12.19
N SER A 6 -19.00 -27.23 13.24
CA SER A 6 -19.18 -25.81 13.50
C SER A 6 -17.81 -25.18 13.74
N GLY A 7 -17.17 -24.70 12.68
CA GLY A 7 -16.02 -23.81 12.76
C GLY A 7 -16.51 -22.36 12.78
N ALA A 8 -16.29 -21.67 13.90
CA ALA A 8 -16.61 -20.27 14.10
C ALA A 8 -16.26 -19.41 12.88
N GLY A 9 -17.22 -18.61 12.42
CA GLY A 9 -17.00 -17.62 11.37
C GLY A 9 -15.92 -16.64 11.82
N HIS A 10 -14.69 -16.83 11.34
CA HIS A 10 -13.70 -15.78 11.31
C HIS A 10 -14.22 -14.76 10.31
N THR A 11 -14.97 -13.75 10.75
CA THR A 11 -15.07 -12.52 9.97
C THR A 11 -13.65 -11.96 9.95
N PRO A 12 -12.90 -12.03 8.84
CA PRO A 12 -11.58 -11.43 8.82
C PRO A 12 -11.78 -9.94 9.11
N PHE A 13 -11.10 -9.43 10.14
CA PHE A 13 -11.05 -8.00 10.34
C PHE A 13 -10.49 -7.39 9.05
N MET A 14 -11.36 -6.75 8.25
CA MET A 14 -10.97 -6.15 6.98
C MET A 14 -9.91 -5.09 7.29
N SER A 15 -8.72 -5.30 6.75
CA SER A 15 -7.61 -4.36 6.89
C SER A 15 -7.61 -3.42 5.70
N TYR A 16 -7.45 -2.14 5.97
CA TYR A 16 -7.27 -1.11 4.96
C TYR A 16 -5.84 -0.58 5.03
N PHE A 17 -5.29 -0.20 3.89
CA PHE A 17 -3.91 0.23 3.78
C PHE A 17 -3.85 1.55 3.07
N MET A 18 -3.15 2.53 3.67
CA MET A 18 -2.57 3.63 2.90
C MET A 18 -1.19 3.17 2.43
N TYR A 19 -0.85 3.38 1.16
CA TYR A 19 0.43 2.96 0.62
C TYR A 19 1.08 4.06 -0.21
N ILE A 20 2.41 3.98 -0.30
CA ILE A 20 3.22 4.87 -1.13
C ILE A 20 4.04 4.03 -2.11
N LEU A 21 3.93 4.36 -3.39
CA LEU A 21 4.76 3.81 -4.44
C LEU A 21 5.74 4.86 -4.97
N ALA A 22 6.92 4.42 -5.39
CA ALA A 22 7.89 5.27 -6.08
C ALA A 22 8.59 4.50 -7.21
N SER A 23 9.04 5.23 -8.24
CA SER A 23 9.88 4.67 -9.32
C SER A 23 11.38 4.79 -9.00
N LYS A 24 11.79 5.84 -8.26
CA LYS A 24 13.17 6.07 -7.80
C LYS A 24 13.20 6.82 -6.47
N PRO A 25 14.30 6.72 -5.69
CA PRO A 25 14.49 7.51 -4.48
C PRO A 25 14.30 8.99 -4.76
N ARG A 26 13.60 9.68 -3.85
CA ARG A 26 13.30 11.13 -3.94
C ARG A 26 12.55 11.55 -5.22
N GLY A 27 12.00 10.58 -5.96
CA GLY A 27 11.10 10.78 -7.10
C GLY A 27 9.73 11.31 -6.67
N THR A 28 8.76 11.36 -7.59
CA THR A 28 7.38 11.76 -7.26
C THR A 28 6.65 10.55 -6.69
N PRO A 29 6.35 10.52 -5.37
CA PRO A 29 5.65 9.39 -4.78
C PRO A 29 4.18 9.40 -5.17
N TYR A 30 3.63 8.23 -5.46
CA TYR A 30 2.20 7.99 -5.61
C TYR A 30 1.63 7.48 -4.29
N THR A 31 0.50 8.04 -3.85
CA THR A 31 -0.17 7.64 -2.59
C THR A 31 -1.58 7.17 -2.89
N GLY A 32 -1.97 6.02 -2.35
CA GLY A 32 -3.28 5.41 -2.55
C GLY A 32 -3.80 4.68 -1.31
N VAL A 33 -5.06 4.24 -1.38
CA VAL A 33 -5.70 3.37 -0.37
C VAL A 33 -6.22 2.08 -1.02
N THR A 34 -6.18 0.97 -0.29
CA THR A 34 -6.74 -0.33 -0.70
C THR A 34 -7.08 -1.20 0.49
N ASN A 35 -8.01 -2.14 0.35
CA ASN A 35 -8.24 -3.22 1.31
C ASN A 35 -7.42 -4.49 0.97
N ASP A 36 -6.69 -4.46 -0.14
CA ASP A 36 -5.85 -5.55 -0.62
C ASP A 36 -4.57 -4.95 -1.21
N LEU A 37 -3.52 -4.89 -0.38
CA LEU A 37 -2.25 -4.25 -0.74
C LEU A 37 -1.46 -5.10 -1.74
N ALA A 38 -1.40 -6.42 -1.55
CA ALA A 38 -0.67 -7.32 -2.44
C ALA A 38 -1.21 -7.23 -3.86
N ARG A 39 -2.54 -7.37 -4.04
CA ARG A 39 -3.17 -7.30 -5.36
C ARG A 39 -2.96 -5.94 -6.01
N ARG A 40 -3.13 -4.83 -5.29
CA ARG A 40 -2.93 -3.49 -5.86
C ARG A 40 -1.50 -3.25 -6.30
N VAL A 41 -0.52 -3.64 -5.49
CA VAL A 41 0.89 -3.49 -5.86
C VAL A 41 1.23 -4.39 -7.05
N TYR A 42 0.71 -5.62 -7.10
CA TYR A 42 0.84 -6.51 -8.24
C TYR A 42 0.27 -5.89 -9.53
N GLU A 43 -0.94 -5.33 -9.49
CA GLU A 43 -1.54 -4.67 -10.66
C GLU A 43 -0.69 -3.49 -11.17
N HIS A 44 -0.12 -2.69 -10.26
CA HIS A 44 0.78 -1.61 -10.62
C HIS A 44 2.10 -2.11 -11.24
N LYS A 45 2.68 -3.20 -10.71
CA LYS A 45 3.89 -3.85 -11.24
C LYS A 45 3.65 -4.47 -12.62
N SER A 46 2.54 -5.18 -12.77
CA SER A 46 2.16 -5.89 -13.99
C SER A 46 1.60 -4.96 -15.06
N LYS A 47 1.43 -3.66 -14.75
CA LYS A 47 0.86 -2.62 -15.63
C LYS A 47 -0.55 -2.93 -16.15
N VAL A 48 -1.25 -3.88 -15.51
CA VAL A 48 -2.60 -4.29 -15.88
C VAL A 48 -3.58 -3.24 -15.36
N GLY A 49 -4.37 -2.64 -16.25
CA GLY A 49 -5.46 -1.71 -15.89
C GLY A 49 -5.05 -0.31 -15.41
N CYS A 50 -3.75 0.00 -15.29
CA CYS A 50 -3.27 1.30 -14.78
C CYS A 50 -2.49 2.11 -15.82
N ARG A 51 -3.19 2.95 -16.59
CA ARG A 51 -2.60 3.84 -17.63
C ARG A 51 -1.54 4.80 -17.08
N PHE A 52 -1.65 5.21 -15.81
CA PHE A 52 -0.70 6.14 -15.15
C PHE A 52 0.60 5.45 -14.71
N THR A 53 0.54 4.32 -13.99
CA THR A 53 1.76 3.64 -13.52
C THR A 53 2.53 2.94 -14.63
N ALA A 54 1.85 2.52 -15.69
CA ALA A 54 2.50 2.04 -16.92
C ALA A 54 3.39 3.12 -17.57
N LYS A 55 2.94 4.39 -17.56
CA LYS A 55 3.64 5.53 -18.16
C LYS A 55 4.86 5.99 -17.36
N TYR A 56 4.83 5.89 -16.03
CA TYR A 56 5.87 6.44 -15.15
C TYR A 56 6.74 5.39 -14.42
N GLY A 57 6.50 4.10 -14.66
CA GLY A 57 7.30 3.01 -14.07
C GLY A 57 7.24 2.97 -12.54
N VAL A 58 6.15 3.48 -11.95
CA VAL A 58 5.97 3.53 -10.49
C VAL A 58 5.56 2.15 -10.02
N SER A 59 6.52 1.39 -9.47
CA SER A 59 6.33 -0.04 -9.21
C SER A 59 6.88 -0.54 -7.87
N LYS A 60 7.64 0.28 -7.12
CA LYS A 60 8.20 -0.14 -5.82
C LYS A 60 7.29 0.31 -4.69
N LEU A 61 6.90 -0.62 -3.82
CA LEU A 61 6.22 -0.31 -2.57
C LEU A 61 7.26 0.19 -1.57
N VAL A 62 7.23 1.47 -1.21
CA VAL A 62 8.28 2.07 -0.37
C VAL A 62 7.82 2.40 1.04
N SER A 63 6.51 2.48 1.26
CA SER A 63 5.89 2.63 2.59
C SER A 63 4.42 2.18 2.55
N PHE A 64 3.91 1.70 3.67
CA PHE A 64 2.49 1.43 3.88
C PHE A 64 2.12 1.55 5.37
N GLU A 65 0.87 1.88 5.64
CA GLU A 65 0.28 1.97 6.98
C GLU A 65 -1.04 1.18 6.97
N GLN A 66 -1.27 0.32 7.98
CA GLN A 66 -2.46 -0.52 8.12
C GLN A 66 -3.47 0.12 9.09
N PHE A 67 -4.75 0.01 8.74
CA PHE A 67 -5.88 0.56 9.47
C PHE A 67 -7.00 -0.47 9.58
N ARG A 68 -7.78 -0.40 10.66
CA ARG A 68 -8.99 -1.22 10.85
C ARG A 68 -10.23 -0.58 10.22
N ASP A 69 -10.22 0.73 10.03
CA ASP A 69 -11.31 1.50 9.44
C ASP A 69 -10.87 2.17 8.13
N VAL A 70 -11.71 2.08 7.10
CA VAL A 70 -11.44 2.66 5.79
C VAL A 70 -11.36 4.19 5.82
N ASN A 71 -12.15 4.83 6.68
CA ASN A 71 -12.17 6.29 6.82
C ASN A 71 -10.87 6.80 7.43
N ASP A 72 -10.26 6.04 8.34
CA ASP A 72 -8.94 6.38 8.90
C ASP A 72 -7.86 6.28 7.82
N ALA A 73 -7.88 5.21 7.01
CA ALA A 73 -6.97 5.07 5.87
C ALA A 73 -7.14 6.21 4.86
N ILE A 74 -8.38 6.57 4.51
CA ILE A 74 -8.69 7.68 3.60
C ILE A 74 -8.27 9.04 4.19
N ARG A 75 -8.49 9.26 5.49
CA ARG A 75 -8.08 10.49 6.17
C ARG A 75 -6.56 10.64 6.14
N ARG A 76 -5.84 9.55 6.43
CA ARG A 76 -4.39 9.50 6.35
C ARG A 76 -3.90 9.77 4.93
N GLU A 77 -4.50 9.14 3.93
CA GLU A 77 -4.17 9.37 2.52
C GLU A 77 -4.32 10.84 2.13
N LYS A 78 -5.43 11.49 2.52
CA LYS A 78 -5.65 12.92 2.28
C LYS A 78 -4.61 13.79 2.98
N GLN A 79 -4.25 13.45 4.22
CA GLN A 79 -3.21 14.14 4.98
C GLN A 79 -1.86 14.04 4.28
N VAL A 80 -1.43 12.83 3.95
CA VAL A 80 -0.15 12.57 3.27
C VAL A 80 -0.15 13.23 1.90
N LYS A 81 -1.23 13.18 1.12
CA LYS A 81 -1.32 13.88 -0.18
C LYS A 81 -1.00 15.37 -0.08
N ARG A 82 -1.42 16.04 1.01
CA ARG A 82 -1.17 17.47 1.30
C ARG A 82 0.23 17.77 1.83
N TRP A 83 1.03 16.77 2.22
CA TRP A 83 2.38 17.00 2.69
C TRP A 83 3.27 17.59 1.61
N ARG A 84 4.20 18.45 2.05
CA ARG A 84 5.35 18.85 1.24
C ARG A 84 6.11 17.61 0.79
N ARG A 85 6.73 17.70 -0.39
CA ARG A 85 7.50 16.59 -0.96
C ARG A 85 8.60 16.13 -0.01
N ASP A 86 9.31 17.08 0.61
CA ASP A 86 10.42 16.81 1.53
C ASP A 86 9.95 15.96 2.72
N TRP A 87 8.81 16.31 3.33
CA TRP A 87 8.27 15.55 4.46
C TRP A 87 7.87 14.10 4.10
N LYS A 88 7.40 13.88 2.86
CA LYS A 88 7.16 12.52 2.37
C LYS A 88 8.46 11.75 2.24
N VAL A 89 9.50 12.40 1.70
CA VAL A 89 10.83 11.81 1.55
C VAL A 89 11.41 11.46 2.92
N ASP A 90 11.36 12.39 3.88
CA ASP A 90 11.88 12.18 5.24
C ASP A 90 11.15 11.04 5.95
N ALA A 91 9.81 10.98 5.83
CA ALA A 91 9.02 9.89 6.39
C ALA A 91 9.36 8.53 5.75
N ILE A 92 9.56 8.48 4.43
CA ILE A 92 9.98 7.26 3.73
C ILE A 92 11.40 6.88 4.14
N GLU A 93 12.34 7.81 4.17
CA GLU A 93 13.75 7.55 4.51
C GLU A 93 13.92 7.13 5.98
N GLY A 94 13.10 7.67 6.90
CA GLY A 94 13.07 7.26 8.29
C GLY A 94 12.60 5.81 8.51
N PHE A 95 11.73 5.30 7.63
CA PHE A 95 11.21 3.93 7.71
C PHE A 95 11.95 2.93 6.80
N ASN A 96 12.33 3.38 5.61
CA ASN A 96 12.90 2.60 4.51
C ASN A 96 14.06 3.41 3.87
N PRO A 97 15.19 3.56 4.56
CA PRO A 97 16.29 4.43 4.13
C PRO A 97 16.92 4.02 2.80
N LYS A 98 16.83 2.74 2.44
CA LYS A 98 17.34 2.19 1.17
C LYS A 98 16.32 2.27 0.04
N TRP A 99 15.10 2.72 0.32
CA TRP A 99 13.99 2.70 -0.63
C TRP A 99 13.77 1.31 -1.25
N ASP A 100 13.96 0.28 -0.42
CA ASP A 100 13.77 -1.10 -0.81
C ASP A 100 12.31 -1.34 -1.20
N ASP A 101 12.10 -2.26 -2.13
CA ASP A 101 10.77 -2.65 -2.54
C ASP A 101 10.16 -3.61 -1.51
N LEU A 102 9.27 -3.09 -0.67
CA LEU A 102 8.67 -3.79 0.45
C LEU A 102 7.64 -4.84 0.02
N TYR A 103 7.31 -4.93 -1.27
CA TYR A 103 6.30 -5.87 -1.77
C TYR A 103 6.61 -7.32 -1.40
N LEU A 104 7.86 -7.75 -1.58
CA LEU A 104 8.27 -9.11 -1.22
C LEU A 104 8.14 -9.34 0.29
N ARG A 105 8.61 -8.39 1.10
CA ARG A 105 8.52 -8.46 2.56
C ARG A 105 7.08 -8.53 3.08
N PHE A 106 6.13 -7.88 2.40
CA PHE A 106 4.72 -7.93 2.78
C PHE A 106 4.04 -9.26 2.43
N ASN A 107 4.55 -9.97 1.42
CA ASN A 107 3.89 -11.15 0.84
C ASN A 107 4.56 -12.49 1.24
N HIS A 108 5.27 -12.50 2.38
CA HIS A 108 5.90 -13.68 3.01
C HIS A 108 5.28 -13.91 4.39
#